data_AF-A0A924W715-F1
#
_entry.id   AF-A0A924W715-F1
#
_cell.length_a   1.000
_cell.length_b   1.000
_cell.length_c   1.000
_cell.angle_alpha   90.00
_cell.angle_beta   90.00
_cell.angle_gamma   90.00
#
_symmetry.space_group_name_H-M   'P 1'
#
loop_
_entity.id
_entity.type
_entity.pdbx_description
1 polymer ?
#
loop_
_entity_poly.entity_id
_entity_poly.type
_entity_poly.pdbx_seq_one_letter_code
_entity_poly.pdbx_strand_id
1 'polypeptide(L)'
;MKQLFFSLLFLLAGAFSATAQNDAITRFFEQYAEDERFTVVYIAPKLFQLAAKIETDDEDWNNIREVVKDLGGLRVLVADSISDGVALYKSALSKVPANEYSELLTVRDKDEHVRIWTKDSGNIIEELLLLVGKPDEFVLLSFTGKIDLDKISSLSKVLDVKGADQLEKIKSTKH
;
A
#
# COMPACT_ATOMS: atom_id res chain seq x y z
N MET A 1 -0.24 -45.80 25.22
CA MET A 1 0.69 -45.41 24.13
C MET A 1 -0.01 -44.99 22.83
N LYS A 2 -1.12 -45.62 22.40
CA LYS A 2 -1.84 -45.24 21.17
C LYS A 2 -2.49 -43.84 21.21
N GLN A 3 -2.96 -43.42 22.38
CA GLN A 3 -3.57 -42.10 22.61
C GLN A 3 -2.54 -40.94 22.49
N LEU A 4 -1.31 -41.14 23.00
CA LEU A 4 -0.20 -40.18 22.88
C LEU A 4 0.28 -40.02 21.43
N PHE A 5 0.18 -41.07 20.61
CA PHE A 5 0.56 -41.02 19.20
C PHE A 5 -0.41 -40.16 18.37
N PHE A 6 -1.72 -40.21 18.68
CA PHE A 6 -2.73 -39.36 18.03
C PHE A 6 -2.60 -37.89 18.41
N SER A 7 -2.22 -37.58 19.65
CA SER A 7 -1.99 -36.20 20.10
C SER A 7 -0.77 -35.55 19.43
N LEU A 8 0.28 -36.34 19.17
CA LEU A 8 1.49 -35.86 18.48
C LEU A 8 1.24 -35.63 16.98
N LEU A 9 0.37 -36.43 16.37
CA LEU A 9 -0.03 -36.27 14.97
C LEU A 9 -0.88 -35.00 14.75
N PHE A 10 -1.73 -34.64 15.73
CA PHE A 10 -2.53 -33.41 15.70
C PHE A 10 -1.67 -32.14 15.86
N LEU A 11 -0.58 -32.23 16.62
CA LEU A 11 0.40 -31.14 16.80
C LEU A 11 1.27 -30.91 15.54
N LEU A 12 1.60 -31.97 14.79
CA LEU A 12 2.29 -31.82 13.49
C LEU A 12 1.39 -31.27 12.38
N ALA A 13 0.09 -31.57 12.39
CA ALA A 13 -0.86 -31.04 11.40
C ALA A 13 -1.08 -29.53 11.54
N GLY A 14 -0.94 -28.97 12.75
CA GLY A 14 -1.02 -27.52 12.99
C GLY A 14 0.20 -26.72 12.53
N ALA A 15 1.35 -27.38 12.31
CA ALA A 15 2.59 -26.71 11.91
C ALA A 15 2.65 -26.35 10.41
N PHE A 16 1.76 -26.91 9.57
CA PHE A 16 1.74 -26.65 8.13
C PHE A 16 0.89 -25.45 7.72
N SER A 17 0.13 -24.84 8.63
CA SER A 17 -0.72 -23.67 8.30
C SER A 17 0.01 -22.32 8.36
N ALA A 18 1.32 -22.31 8.59
CA ALA A 18 2.07 -21.08 8.88
C ALA A 18 2.65 -20.34 7.66
N THR A 19 2.33 -20.74 6.42
CA THR A 19 3.00 -20.15 5.23
C THR A 19 2.04 -19.78 4.10
N ALA A 20 1.22 -18.74 4.31
CA ALA A 20 0.62 -17.96 3.23
C ALA A 20 0.08 -16.59 3.73
N GLN A 21 0.80 -15.90 4.61
CA GLN A 21 0.44 -14.52 5.01
C GLN A 21 0.96 -13.47 4.01
N ASN A 22 1.03 -13.80 2.71
CA ASN A 22 1.24 -12.75 1.72
C ASN A 22 -0.09 -12.02 1.57
N ASP A 23 -0.15 -10.73 1.90
CA ASP A 23 -1.38 -9.93 1.76
C ASP A 23 -1.88 -9.98 0.29
N ALA A 24 -3.20 -9.90 0.10
CA ALA A 24 -3.84 -9.96 -1.20
C ALA A 24 -3.29 -8.92 -2.19
N ILE A 25 -2.88 -7.77 -1.67
CA ILE A 25 -2.22 -6.72 -2.43
C ILE A 25 -0.84 -7.17 -2.93
N THR A 26 -0.01 -7.75 -2.05
CA THR A 26 1.31 -8.26 -2.44
C THR A 26 1.21 -9.31 -3.54
N ARG A 27 0.23 -10.21 -3.48
CA ARG A 27 -0.01 -11.20 -4.55
C ARG A 27 -0.44 -10.55 -5.86
N PHE A 28 -1.23 -9.47 -5.81
CA PHE A 28 -1.59 -8.71 -7.01
C PHE A 28 -0.36 -8.07 -7.64
N PHE A 29 0.53 -7.48 -6.85
CA PHE A 29 1.81 -6.97 -7.34
C PHE A 29 2.65 -8.07 -8.01
N GLU A 30 2.84 -9.21 -7.34
CA GLU A 30 3.62 -10.34 -7.85
C GLU A 30 3.06 -10.88 -9.18
N GLN A 31 1.73 -10.85 -9.37
CA GLN A 31 1.08 -11.30 -10.60
C GLN A 31 1.49 -10.45 -11.83
N TYR A 32 1.70 -9.15 -11.66
CA TYR A 32 2.04 -8.24 -12.76
C TYR A 32 3.51 -7.81 -12.74
N ALA A 33 4.31 -8.30 -11.79
CA ALA A 33 5.70 -7.91 -11.63
C ALA A 33 6.57 -8.21 -12.88
N GLU A 34 6.21 -9.25 -13.63
CA GLU A 34 6.89 -9.71 -14.84
C GLU A 34 6.16 -9.31 -16.14
N ASP A 35 5.07 -8.55 -16.06
CA ASP A 35 4.35 -8.05 -17.25
C ASP A 35 4.99 -6.74 -17.72
N GLU A 36 5.59 -6.76 -18.92
CA GLU A 36 6.31 -5.62 -19.50
C GLU A 36 5.46 -4.36 -19.71
N ARG A 37 4.13 -4.48 -19.69
CA ARG A 37 3.23 -3.31 -19.73
C ARG A 37 3.27 -2.49 -18.46
N PHE A 38 3.81 -3.06 -17.37
CA PHE A 38 3.85 -2.43 -16.07
C PHE A 38 5.25 -1.96 -15.71
N THR A 39 5.32 -0.74 -15.18
CA THR A 39 6.45 -0.27 -14.38
C THR A 39 6.24 -0.68 -12.93
N VAL A 40 7.23 -1.38 -12.38
CA VAL A 40 7.20 -1.90 -11.02
C VAL A 40 8.32 -1.24 -10.22
N VAL A 41 7.96 -0.59 -9.11
CA VAL A 41 8.92 0.00 -8.17
C VAL A 41 8.72 -0.64 -6.80
N TYR A 42 9.81 -1.13 -6.21
CA TYR A 42 9.83 -1.58 -4.83
C TYR A 42 10.95 -0.88 -4.07
N ILE A 43 10.58 -0.19 -2.99
CA ILE A 43 11.52 0.40 -2.05
C ILE A 43 11.45 -0.38 -0.74
N ALA A 44 12.55 -1.07 -0.44
CA ALA A 44 12.71 -1.79 0.81
C ALA A 44 12.84 -0.84 2.01
N PRO A 45 12.38 -1.25 3.22
CA PRO A 45 12.47 -0.45 4.44
C PRO A 45 13.90 0.02 4.75
N LYS A 46 14.91 -0.78 4.38
CA LYS A 46 16.31 -0.42 4.59
C LYS A 46 16.70 0.86 3.85
N LEU A 47 16.15 1.11 2.66
CA LEU A 47 16.48 2.30 1.89
C LEU A 47 15.89 3.55 2.54
N PHE A 48 14.67 3.47 3.08
CA PHE A 48 14.08 4.56 3.87
C PHE A 48 14.89 4.86 5.13
N GLN A 49 15.35 3.84 5.86
CA GLN A 49 16.22 4.04 7.03
C GLN A 49 17.56 4.67 6.68
N LEU A 50 18.10 4.40 5.49
CA LEU A 50 19.32 5.04 5.01
C LEU A 50 19.05 6.50 4.63
N ALA A 51 17.97 6.75 3.91
CA ALA A 51 17.54 8.10 3.55
C ALA A 51 17.33 8.96 4.80
N ALA A 52 16.62 8.46 5.82
CA ALA A 52 16.39 9.16 7.07
C ALA A 52 17.66 9.47 7.89
N LYS A 53 18.85 8.96 7.53
CA LYS A 53 20.12 9.34 8.15
C LYS A 53 20.80 10.53 7.49
N ILE A 54 20.31 10.96 6.33
CA ILE A 54 20.84 12.12 5.62
C ILE A 54 20.42 13.38 6.40
N GLU A 55 21.43 14.12 6.87
CA GLU A 55 21.27 15.43 7.51
C GLU A 55 21.47 16.51 6.45
N THR A 56 20.53 17.46 6.39
CA THR A 56 20.56 18.58 5.44
C THR A 56 20.01 19.84 6.12
N ASP A 57 20.32 21.00 5.55
CA ASP A 57 19.73 22.29 5.95
C ASP A 57 18.36 22.55 5.28
N ASP A 58 17.83 21.56 4.55
CA ASP A 58 16.55 21.65 3.85
C ASP A 58 15.39 21.44 4.85
N GLU A 59 14.61 22.49 5.07
CA GLU A 59 13.48 22.48 6.02
C GLU A 59 12.37 21.52 5.60
N ASP A 60 12.10 21.38 4.29
CA ASP A 60 11.08 20.47 3.78
C ASP A 60 11.50 19.01 4.01
N TRP A 61 12.76 18.68 3.75
CA TRP A 61 13.32 17.36 4.07
C TRP A 61 13.20 17.04 5.56
N ASN A 62 13.61 17.97 6.42
CA ASN A 62 13.57 17.78 7.87
C ASN A 62 12.14 17.55 8.39
N ASN A 63 11.14 18.19 7.78
CA ASN A 63 9.73 18.01 8.13
C ASN A 63 9.17 16.62 7.74
N ILE A 64 9.63 16.02 6.64
CA ILE A 64 9.17 14.69 6.19
C ILE A 64 10.04 13.55 6.72
N ARG A 65 11.27 13.82 7.17
CA ARG A 65 12.25 12.83 7.66
C ARG A 65 11.67 11.88 8.70
N GLU A 66 10.89 12.40 9.65
CA GLU A 66 10.26 11.58 10.70
C GLU A 66 9.23 10.61 10.13
N VAL A 67 8.49 11.02 9.08
CA VAL A 67 7.55 10.13 8.38
C VAL A 67 8.33 9.07 7.61
N VAL A 68 9.40 9.48 6.90
CA VAL A 68 10.26 8.56 6.12
C VAL A 68 10.91 7.49 6.99
N LYS A 69 11.28 7.82 8.23
CA LYS A 69 11.87 6.88 9.18
C LYS A 69 10.93 5.72 9.55
N ASP A 70 9.64 6.01 9.63
CA ASP A 70 8.62 5.06 10.09
C ASP A 70 8.05 4.21 8.94
N LEU A 71 8.62 4.31 7.74
CA LEU A 71 8.20 3.56 6.56
C LEU A 71 8.75 2.14 6.55
N GLY A 72 7.84 1.20 6.38
CA GLY A 72 8.07 -0.22 6.25
C GLY A 72 8.30 -0.68 4.81
N GLY A 73 7.87 0.10 3.81
CA GLY A 73 8.08 -0.23 2.41
C GLY A 73 7.16 0.55 1.46
N LEU A 74 7.56 0.65 0.20
CA LEU A 74 6.74 1.20 -0.87
C LEU A 74 6.72 0.22 -2.04
N ARG A 75 5.53 -0.06 -2.57
CA ARG A 75 5.31 -0.79 -3.81
C ARG A 75 4.46 0.09 -4.73
N VAL A 76 4.91 0.25 -5.97
CA VAL A 76 4.20 0.99 -7.00
C VAL A 76 4.14 0.15 -8.27
N LEU A 77 2.94 0.04 -8.83
CA LEU A 77 2.64 -0.69 -10.06
C LEU A 77 1.87 0.27 -10.96
N VAL A 78 2.50 0.68 -12.06
CA VAL A 78 1.95 1.65 -13.01
C VAL A 78 1.88 1.01 -14.38
N ALA A 79 0.75 1.15 -15.05
CA ALA A 79 0.65 0.88 -16.48
C ALA A 79 0.09 2.13 -17.16
N ASP A 80 0.86 2.66 -18.10
CA ASP A 80 0.50 3.84 -18.90
C ASP A 80 0.35 3.44 -20.37
N SER A 81 -0.38 4.25 -21.15
CA SER A 81 -0.62 4.00 -22.58
C SER A 81 -1.31 2.65 -22.86
N ILE A 82 -2.17 2.21 -21.96
CA ILE A 82 -2.96 0.98 -22.09
C ILE A 82 -4.38 1.28 -22.58
N SER A 83 -5.23 0.26 -22.76
CA SER A 83 -6.64 0.44 -23.13
C SER A 83 -7.62 -0.12 -22.09
N ASP A 84 -7.09 -0.77 -21.05
CA ASP A 84 -7.83 -1.54 -20.06
C ASP A 84 -7.62 -1.03 -18.63
N GLY A 85 -7.19 0.23 -18.45
CA GLY A 85 -6.87 0.78 -17.12
C GLY A 85 -8.02 0.74 -16.13
N VAL A 86 -9.25 1.06 -16.56
CA VAL A 86 -10.47 0.92 -15.73
C VAL A 86 -10.79 -0.55 -15.39
N ALA A 87 -10.46 -1.49 -16.28
CA ALA A 87 -10.67 -2.91 -16.02
C ALA A 87 -9.64 -3.43 -14.99
N LEU A 88 -8.37 -3.03 -15.11
CA LEU A 88 -7.32 -3.31 -14.13
C LEU A 88 -7.68 -2.72 -12.76
N TYR A 89 -8.18 -1.48 -12.72
CA TYR A 89 -8.71 -0.84 -11.51
C TYR A 89 -9.77 -1.71 -10.83
N LYS A 90 -10.79 -2.16 -11.57
CA LYS A 90 -11.86 -3.01 -11.02
C LYS A 90 -11.32 -4.36 -10.54
N SER A 91 -10.36 -4.93 -11.26
CA SER A 91 -9.70 -6.19 -10.89
C SER A 91 -8.94 -6.04 -9.56
N ALA A 92 -8.09 -5.02 -9.45
CA ALA A 92 -7.34 -4.70 -8.22
C ALA A 92 -8.27 -4.41 -7.04
N LEU A 93 -9.30 -3.58 -7.26
CA LEU A 93 -10.32 -3.25 -6.27
C LEU A 93 -10.98 -4.51 -5.69
N SER A 94 -11.27 -5.51 -6.52
CA SER A 94 -11.90 -6.76 -6.07
C SER A 94 -10.99 -7.62 -5.16
N LYS A 95 -9.69 -7.32 -5.11
CA LYS A 95 -8.71 -8.04 -4.29
C LYS A 95 -8.46 -7.38 -2.93
N VAL A 96 -8.91 -6.14 -2.73
CA VAL A 96 -8.75 -5.44 -1.45
C VAL A 96 -9.64 -6.11 -0.40
N PRO A 97 -9.09 -6.67 0.70
CA PRO A 97 -9.89 -7.29 1.75
C PRO A 97 -10.70 -6.25 2.52
N ALA A 98 -12.01 -6.18 2.27
CA ALA A 98 -12.89 -5.18 2.88
C ALA A 98 -13.03 -5.27 4.41
N ASN A 99 -12.58 -6.37 5.02
CA ASN A 99 -12.56 -6.58 6.47
C ASN A 99 -11.28 -6.07 7.15
N GLU A 100 -10.21 -5.83 6.38
CA GLU A 100 -8.92 -5.36 6.91
C GLU A 100 -8.65 -3.90 6.57
N TYR A 101 -9.27 -3.40 5.51
CA TYR A 101 -9.07 -2.06 4.99
C TYR A 101 -10.31 -1.17 5.18
N SER A 102 -10.09 0.03 5.69
CA SER A 102 -11.09 1.10 5.78
C SER A 102 -10.91 2.08 4.62
N GLU A 103 -11.98 2.42 3.91
CA GLU A 103 -11.93 3.41 2.84
C GLU A 103 -11.81 4.82 3.44
N LEU A 104 -10.79 5.58 3.02
CA LEU A 104 -10.57 6.96 3.44
C LEU A 104 -11.11 7.98 2.43
N LEU A 105 -10.96 7.70 1.14
CA LEU A 105 -11.32 8.64 0.08
C LEU A 105 -11.70 7.88 -1.18
N THR A 106 -12.82 8.28 -1.78
CA THR A 106 -13.19 7.90 -3.15
C THR A 106 -13.45 9.17 -3.95
N VAL A 107 -12.79 9.28 -5.09
CA VAL A 107 -13.10 10.27 -6.13
C VAL A 107 -13.48 9.51 -7.39
N ARG A 108 -14.60 9.89 -7.99
CA ARG A 108 -15.10 9.26 -9.20
C ARG A 108 -15.62 10.32 -10.15
N ASP A 109 -14.84 10.52 -11.21
CA ASP A 109 -15.21 11.34 -12.34
C ASP A 109 -15.39 10.47 -13.59
N LYS A 110 -15.66 11.07 -14.75
CA LYS A 110 -15.97 10.32 -15.99
C LYS A 110 -14.80 9.46 -16.47
N ASP A 111 -13.60 10.01 -16.37
CA ASP A 111 -12.38 9.42 -16.94
C ASP A 111 -11.36 9.05 -15.85
N GLU A 112 -11.70 9.22 -14.56
CA GLU A 112 -10.78 8.99 -13.46
C GLU A 112 -11.51 8.40 -12.24
N HIS A 113 -10.94 7.31 -11.73
CA HIS A 113 -11.35 6.64 -10.51
C HIS A 113 -10.17 6.63 -9.55
N VAL A 114 -10.33 7.26 -8.40
CA VAL A 114 -9.33 7.23 -7.33
C VAL A 114 -9.96 6.66 -6.07
N ARG A 115 -9.27 5.74 -5.42
CA ARG A 115 -9.65 5.24 -4.11
C ARG A 115 -8.45 5.05 -3.21
N ILE A 116 -8.63 5.43 -1.94
CA ILE A 116 -7.61 5.35 -0.90
C ILE A 116 -8.17 4.57 0.27
N TRP A 117 -7.39 3.62 0.77
CA TRP A 117 -7.71 2.85 1.96
C TRP A 117 -6.56 2.85 2.95
N THR A 118 -6.90 2.60 4.22
CA THR A 118 -5.93 2.29 5.25
C THR A 118 -6.24 0.97 5.94
N LYS A 119 -5.18 0.29 6.35
CA LYS A 119 -5.23 -0.81 7.32
C LYS A 119 -4.65 -0.29 8.62
N ASP A 120 -5.48 -0.25 9.65
CA ASP A 120 -5.19 0.48 10.89
C ASP A 120 -5.20 -0.46 12.11
N SER A 121 -4.30 -0.18 13.04
CA SER A 121 -4.26 -0.76 14.37
C SER A 121 -4.35 0.36 15.41
N GLY A 122 -5.58 0.69 15.79
CA GLY A 122 -5.87 1.86 16.63
C GLY A 122 -5.69 3.17 15.85
N ASN A 123 -4.74 4.01 16.27
CA ASN A 123 -4.43 5.29 15.61
C ASN A 123 -3.17 5.22 14.72
N ILE A 124 -2.65 4.01 14.50
CA ILE A 124 -1.47 3.75 13.69
C ILE A 124 -1.93 3.09 12.39
N ILE A 125 -1.60 3.70 11.26
CA ILE A 125 -1.78 3.11 9.94
C ILE A 125 -0.60 2.16 9.70
N GLU A 126 -0.92 0.90 9.47
CA GLU A 126 0.02 -0.15 9.10
C GLU A 126 0.27 -0.19 7.59
N GLU A 127 -0.77 0.11 6.80
CA GLU A 127 -0.71 0.17 5.34
C GLU A 127 -1.66 1.22 4.76
N LEU A 128 -1.18 1.99 3.79
CA LEU A 128 -1.95 2.90 2.95
C LEU A 128 -1.95 2.34 1.53
N LEU A 129 -3.15 2.18 0.96
CA LEU A 129 -3.36 1.69 -0.39
C LEU A 129 -4.00 2.79 -1.24
N LEU A 130 -3.40 3.14 -2.37
CA LEU A 130 -3.94 4.05 -3.36
C LEU A 130 -4.16 3.29 -4.67
N LEU A 131 -5.32 3.47 -5.27
CA LEU A 131 -5.68 2.90 -6.55
C LEU A 131 -6.23 4.00 -7.46
N VAL A 132 -5.63 4.13 -8.64
CA VAL A 132 -6.07 5.05 -9.70
C VAL A 132 -6.37 4.24 -10.96
N GLY A 133 -7.49 4.54 -11.60
CA GLY A 133 -7.88 3.95 -12.88
C GLY A 133 -8.41 5.02 -13.82
N LYS A 134 -7.81 5.10 -15.00
CA LYS A 134 -8.25 5.88 -16.15
C LYS A 134 -8.40 4.96 -17.36
N PRO A 135 -9.01 5.41 -18.48
CA PRO A 135 -9.09 4.59 -19.68
C PRO A 135 -7.72 4.08 -20.16
N ASP A 136 -6.68 4.92 -20.05
CA ASP A 136 -5.35 4.70 -20.59
C ASP A 136 -4.24 4.50 -19.55
N GLU A 137 -4.61 4.51 -18.27
CA GLU A 137 -3.67 4.46 -17.15
C GLU A 137 -4.23 3.69 -15.96
N PHE A 138 -3.34 2.98 -15.28
CA PHE A 138 -3.62 2.31 -14.01
C PHE A 138 -2.46 2.53 -13.05
N VAL A 139 -2.77 2.86 -11.80
CA VAL A 139 -1.79 3.00 -10.72
C VAL A 139 -2.29 2.24 -9.50
N LEU A 140 -1.45 1.35 -8.97
CA LEU A 140 -1.61 0.76 -7.65
C LEU A 140 -0.38 1.10 -6.81
N LEU A 141 -0.60 1.71 -5.66
CA LEU A 141 0.44 2.06 -4.71
C LEU A 141 0.08 1.48 -3.35
N SER A 142 1.02 0.76 -2.75
CA SER A 142 0.94 0.25 -1.38
C SER A 142 2.12 0.79 -0.60
N PHE A 143 1.83 1.29 0.58
CA PHE A 143 2.79 1.90 1.46
C PHE A 143 2.61 1.37 2.86
N THR A 144 3.61 0.66 3.38
CA THR A 144 3.53 0.06 4.71
C THR A 144 4.39 0.84 5.68
N GLY A 145 4.05 0.82 6.96
CA GLY A 145 4.82 1.53 7.99
C GLY A 145 4.08 1.66 9.31
N LYS A 146 4.59 2.55 10.17
CA LYS A 146 3.91 3.00 11.37
C LYS A 146 3.55 4.47 11.21
N ILE A 147 2.53 4.73 10.41
CA ILE A 147 2.21 6.09 9.99
C ILE A 147 1.13 6.63 10.91
N ASP A 148 1.37 7.81 11.46
CA ASP A 148 0.35 8.54 12.18
C ASP A 148 -0.71 9.04 11.17
N LEU A 149 -1.98 8.76 11.45
CA LEU A 149 -3.13 9.20 10.65
C LEU A 149 -3.11 10.71 10.39
N ASP A 150 -2.63 11.50 11.35
CA ASP A 150 -2.55 12.96 11.22
C ASP A 150 -1.45 13.41 10.24
N LYS A 151 -0.52 12.51 9.88
CA LYS A 151 0.60 12.78 8.97
C LYS A 151 0.38 12.28 7.54
N ILE A 152 -0.77 11.66 7.22
CA ILE A 152 -1.06 11.20 5.84
C ILE A 152 -0.90 12.31 4.81
N SER A 153 -1.39 13.52 5.09
CA SER A 153 -1.28 14.64 4.15
C SER A 153 0.16 15.02 3.81
N SER A 154 1.13 14.69 4.67
CA SER A 154 2.54 14.92 4.37
C SER A 154 3.11 13.87 3.42
N LEU A 155 2.45 12.72 3.24
CA LEU A 155 2.90 11.67 2.31
C LEU A 155 2.71 12.08 0.84
N SER A 156 1.75 12.93 0.50
CA SER A 156 1.63 13.45 -0.87
C SER A 156 2.92 14.14 -1.32
N LYS A 157 3.58 14.88 -0.42
CA LYS A 157 4.85 15.56 -0.70
C LYS A 157 6.02 14.61 -0.95
N VAL A 158 5.94 13.38 -0.43
CA VAL A 158 6.97 12.35 -0.60
C VAL A 158 6.73 11.56 -1.89
N LEU A 159 5.49 11.52 -2.38
CA LEU A 159 5.06 10.68 -3.47
C LEU A 159 4.78 11.54 -4.71
N ASP A 160 5.74 11.59 -5.64
CA ASP A 160 5.50 12.11 -7.00
C ASP A 160 4.80 11.04 -7.86
N VAL A 161 3.58 10.67 -7.45
CA VAL A 161 2.77 9.64 -8.11
C VAL A 161 1.39 10.21 -8.39
N LYS A 162 0.91 10.07 -9.64
CA LYS A 162 -0.41 10.53 -10.06
C LYS A 162 -1.49 10.01 -9.10
N GLY A 163 -2.27 10.94 -8.52
CA GLY A 163 -3.33 10.65 -7.55
C GLY A 163 -2.92 10.77 -6.08
N ALA A 164 -1.63 10.85 -5.74
CA ALA A 164 -1.18 11.09 -4.37
C ALA A 164 -1.58 12.48 -3.84
N ASP A 165 -1.76 13.47 -4.72
CA ASP A 165 -2.28 14.81 -4.37
C ASP A 165 -3.64 14.77 -3.67
N GLN A 166 -4.43 13.71 -3.88
CA GLN A 166 -5.72 13.54 -3.21
C GLN A 166 -5.57 13.33 -1.69
N LEU A 167 -4.39 12.95 -1.20
CA LEU A 167 -4.10 12.81 0.23
C LEU A 167 -4.18 14.15 0.98
N GLU A 168 -3.95 15.28 0.29
CA GLU A 168 -4.09 16.61 0.91
C GLU A 168 -5.54 16.90 1.34
N LYS A 169 -6.51 16.33 0.62
CA LYS A 169 -7.94 16.54 0.89
C LYS A 169 -8.39 15.87 2.20
N ILE A 170 -7.69 14.82 2.64
CA ILE A 170 -8.01 14.07 3.88
C ILE A 170 -7.88 14.97 5.12
N LYS A 171 -6.91 15.91 5.12
CA LYS A 171 -6.74 16.86 6.23
C LYS A 171 -7.90 17.87 6.32
N SER A 172 -8.54 18.21 5.20
CA SER A 172 -9.61 19.21 5.16
C SER A 172 -10.95 18.71 5.72
N THR A 173 -11.16 17.39 5.76
CA THR A 173 -12.43 16.77 6.17
C THR A 173 -12.58 16.63 7.69
N LYS A 174 -11.57 17.01 8.49
CA LYS A 174 -11.57 16.90 9.96
C LYS A 174 -12.21 18.11 10.68
N HIS A 175 -13.02 18.92 10.00
CA HIS A 175 -13.78 20.04 10.57
C HIS A 175 -15.27 19.77 10.68
#